data_AF-A0A1G1GX06-F1
#
_entry.id   AF-A0A1G1GX06-F1
#
_cell.length_a   1.000
_cell.length_b   1.000
_cell.length_c   1.000
_cell.angle_alpha   90.00
_cell.angle_beta   90.00
_cell.angle_gamma   90.00
#
_symmetry.space_group_name_H-M   'P 1'
#
loop_
_entity.id
_entity.type
_entity.pdbx_description
1 polymer ?
#
loop_
_entity_poly.entity_id
_entity_poly.type
_entity_poly.pdbx_seq_one_letter_code
_entity_poly.pdbx_strand_id
1 'polypeptide(L)'
;MGYHSSPPVTMLLTLFNVRLGWWLGNPGEAGQTTYGRSCPEFSVGPLLTEAFGFTDDEKRYVYLSDGGHFENLGLYEMVQRRCHVIVVSDASCDRQSGFSDLGNAIRKIRIDLGVEIELDVNSLRRKDGTDHSLWHHGIGAIRYDIVDPGAPQGLLIYLKPSLTGNEPADVLEYASYHPDFPHESTADQFFDESQFESYRKLGAHIVHEVFDETMSNPARKEGRFFEDLRAHWTSQSAQEDQSRPAPSVPR
;
A
#
# COMPACT_ATOMS: atom_id res chain seq x y z
N MET A 1 -9.10 -3.32 17.48
CA MET A 1 -9.07 -4.71 17.98
C MET A 1 -7.98 -5.47 17.27
N GLY A 2 -7.02 -6.04 18.00
CA GLY A 2 -5.94 -6.89 17.46
C GLY A 2 -5.57 -7.97 18.47
N TYR A 3 -5.50 -9.21 17.99
CA TYR A 3 -5.09 -10.40 18.75
C TYR A 3 -3.76 -10.11 19.49
N HIS A 4 -3.74 -10.31 20.81
CA HIS A 4 -2.72 -9.90 21.81
C HIS A 4 -2.89 -8.55 22.53
N SER A 5 -4.11 -7.99 22.56
CA SER A 5 -4.41 -6.84 23.43
C SER A 5 -4.73 -7.29 24.87
N SER A 6 -3.70 -7.58 25.69
CA SER A 6 -3.96 -7.80 27.12
C SER A 6 -4.13 -6.44 27.83
N PRO A 7 -5.20 -6.23 28.63
CA PRO A 7 -5.43 -4.96 29.34
C PRO A 7 -4.22 -4.42 30.12
N PRO A 8 -3.36 -5.26 30.75
CA PRO A 8 -2.15 -4.79 31.42
C PRO A 8 -1.09 -4.23 30.46
N VAL A 9 -0.94 -4.84 29.27
CA VAL A 9 -0.01 -4.36 28.23
C VAL A 9 -0.54 -3.06 27.63
N THR A 10 -1.85 -2.97 27.40
CA THR A 10 -2.50 -1.71 26.98
C THR A 10 -2.25 -0.60 28.01
N MET A 11 -2.45 -0.87 29.31
CA MET A 11 -2.22 0.11 30.38
C MET A 11 -0.76 0.55 30.45
N LEU A 12 0.20 -0.37 30.31
CA LEU A 12 1.64 -0.06 30.27
C LEU A 12 2.02 0.79 29.05
N LEU A 13 1.56 0.41 27.84
CA LEU A 13 1.83 1.16 26.62
C LEU A 13 1.21 2.58 26.66
N THR A 14 0.04 2.71 27.27
CA THR A 14 -0.65 3.98 27.51
C THR A 14 0.08 4.84 28.55
N LEU A 15 0.59 4.27 29.64
CA LEU A 15 1.37 4.99 30.67
C LEU A 15 2.73 5.49 30.18
N PHE A 16 3.38 4.74 29.29
CA PHE A 16 4.69 5.11 28.74
C PHE A 16 4.62 5.89 27.42
N ASN A 17 3.42 6.24 26.95
CA ASN A 17 3.19 6.98 25.70
C ASN A 17 3.87 6.32 24.48
N VAL A 18 3.99 4.99 24.49
CA VAL A 18 4.63 4.19 23.41
C VAL A 18 3.65 3.94 22.26
N ARG A 19 2.43 4.46 22.36
CA ARG A 19 1.38 4.24 21.39
C ARG A 19 1.26 5.44 20.45
N LEU A 20 1.39 5.17 19.15
CA LEU A 20 1.28 6.16 18.07
C LEU A 20 -0.20 6.48 17.78
N GLY A 21 -0.85 7.25 18.67
CA GLY A 21 -2.23 7.67 18.46
C GLY A 21 -2.65 8.84 19.33
N TRP A 22 -3.73 9.51 18.91
CA TRP A 22 -4.22 10.74 19.50
C TRP A 22 -5.68 10.59 19.90
N TRP A 23 -6.01 11.03 21.11
CA TRP A 23 -7.41 11.21 21.49
C TRP A 23 -7.94 12.49 20.87
N LEU A 24 -8.90 12.37 19.97
CA LEU A 24 -9.49 13.50 19.25
C LEU A 24 -11.01 13.51 19.43
N GLY A 25 -11.63 14.67 19.21
CA GLY A 25 -13.09 14.77 19.20
C GLY A 25 -13.68 13.89 18.10
N ASN A 26 -14.78 13.21 18.39
CA ASN A 26 -15.42 12.31 17.42
C ASN A 26 -16.02 13.11 16.25
N PRO A 27 -15.71 12.77 14.97
CA PRO A 27 -16.30 13.45 13.81
C PRO A 27 -17.80 13.16 13.60
N GLY A 28 -18.35 12.13 14.26
CA GLY A 28 -19.77 11.78 14.21
C GLY A 28 -20.65 12.63 15.15
N GLU A 29 -21.94 12.27 15.21
CA GLU A 29 -22.93 13.02 16.02
C GLU A 29 -22.54 13.18 17.49
N ALA A 30 -21.90 12.15 18.06
CA ALA A 30 -21.46 12.15 19.45
C ALA A 30 -20.40 13.23 19.77
N GLY A 31 -19.64 13.71 18.77
CA GLY A 31 -18.57 14.68 18.98
C GLY A 31 -18.82 16.05 18.35
N GLN A 32 -20.06 16.42 17.99
CA GLN A 32 -20.38 17.74 17.42
C GLN A 32 -19.84 18.93 18.26
N THR A 33 -19.72 18.77 19.58
CA THR A 33 -19.21 19.80 20.51
C THR A 33 -17.71 19.69 20.82
N THR A 34 -17.07 18.60 20.37
CA THR A 34 -15.68 18.25 20.70
C THR A 34 -14.78 18.11 19.48
N TYR A 35 -15.31 17.86 18.28
CA TYR A 35 -14.56 17.66 17.03
C TYR A 35 -13.66 18.83 16.65
N GLY A 36 -14.13 20.06 16.85
CA GLY A 36 -13.35 21.27 16.57
C GLY A 36 -12.21 21.54 17.56
N ARG A 37 -12.01 20.66 18.55
CA ARG A 37 -10.99 20.84 19.59
C ARG A 37 -9.73 20.05 19.25
N SER A 38 -8.58 20.67 19.50
CA SER A 38 -7.27 20.06 19.25
C SER A 38 -6.91 18.94 20.23
N CYS A 39 -7.60 18.85 21.38
CA CYS A 39 -7.39 17.81 22.40
C CYS A 39 -8.62 17.63 23.32
N PRO A 40 -8.71 16.53 24.08
CA PRO A 40 -9.80 16.31 25.04
C PRO A 40 -9.74 17.27 26.22
N GLU A 41 -10.91 17.70 26.72
CA GLU A 41 -11.02 18.57 27.91
C GLU A 41 -10.41 17.97 29.19
N PHE A 42 -10.44 16.63 29.30
CA PHE A 42 -9.84 15.89 30.42
C PHE A 42 -9.16 14.64 29.88
N SER A 43 -7.83 14.62 29.91
CA SER A 43 -7.00 13.53 29.36
C SER A 43 -7.13 12.22 30.13
N VAL A 44 -7.55 12.25 31.40
CA VAL A 44 -7.60 11.08 32.29
C VAL A 44 -8.80 10.17 32.02
N GLY A 45 -9.93 10.74 31.61
CA GLY A 45 -11.17 9.97 31.33
C GLY A 45 -11.04 8.98 30.17
N PRO A 46 -10.49 9.39 29.02
CA PRO A 46 -10.22 8.48 27.90
C PRO A 46 -9.22 7.37 28.26
N LEU A 47 -8.17 7.68 29.03
CA LEU A 47 -7.17 6.71 29.50
C LEU A 47 -7.79 5.62 30.41
N LEU A 48 -8.72 6.00 31.30
CA LEU A 48 -9.47 5.03 32.12
C LEU A 48 -10.46 4.22 31.28
N THR A 49 -11.18 4.87 30.36
CA THR A 49 -12.13 4.21 29.46
C THR A 49 -11.44 3.16 28.59
N GLU A 50 -10.21 3.45 28.16
CA GLU A 50 -9.32 2.55 27.42
C GLU A 50 -8.75 1.44 28.30
N ALA A 51 -8.33 1.73 29.53
CA ALA A 51 -7.86 0.73 30.50
C ALA A 51 -8.94 -0.31 30.84
N PHE A 52 -10.22 0.06 30.74
CA PHE A 52 -11.36 -0.85 30.93
C PHE A 52 -11.97 -1.38 29.62
N GLY A 53 -11.40 -1.07 28.46
CA GLY A 53 -11.83 -1.61 27.15
C GLY A 53 -13.17 -1.08 26.64
N PHE A 54 -13.67 0.04 27.18
CA PHE A 54 -14.94 0.65 26.78
C PHE A 54 -14.77 1.66 25.64
N THR A 55 -13.83 1.49 24.73
CA THR A 55 -13.71 2.36 23.56
C THR A 55 -14.71 1.92 22.48
N ASP A 56 -15.73 2.73 22.24
CA ASP A 56 -16.67 2.63 21.12
C ASP A 56 -16.66 3.94 20.31
N ASP A 57 -17.26 3.89 19.12
CA ASP A 57 -17.41 5.01 18.19
C ASP A 57 -18.60 5.93 18.51
N GLU A 58 -19.36 5.65 19.58
CA GLU A 58 -20.46 6.49 20.07
C GLU A 58 -20.00 7.51 21.14
N LYS A 59 -18.70 7.54 21.46
CA LYS A 59 -18.16 8.46 22.48
C LYS A 59 -17.81 9.83 21.92
N ARG A 60 -17.82 10.84 22.80
CA ARG A 60 -17.41 12.23 22.47
C ARG A 60 -15.96 12.35 21.99
N TYR A 61 -15.10 11.43 22.40
CA TYR A 61 -13.70 11.36 22.01
C TYR A 61 -13.37 9.95 21.52
N VAL A 62 -12.63 9.88 20.41
CA VAL A 62 -12.19 8.64 19.79
C VAL A 62 -10.66 8.59 19.80
N TYR A 63 -10.12 7.39 19.92
CA TYR A 63 -8.69 7.16 19.81
C TYR A 63 -8.33 6.95 18.34
N LEU A 64 -7.69 7.94 17.74
CA LEU A 64 -7.18 7.86 16.37
C LEU A 64 -5.79 7.22 16.41
N SER A 65 -5.70 5.98 15.95
CA SER A 65 -4.42 5.31 15.69
C SER A 65 -3.99 5.52 14.25
N ASP A 66 -2.70 5.28 13.98
CA ASP A 66 -2.20 5.15 12.61
C ASP A 66 -2.99 4.08 11.81
N GLY A 67 -3.25 4.37 10.53
CA GLY A 67 -4.01 3.56 9.59
C GLY A 67 -3.32 2.26 9.19
N GLY A 68 -2.00 2.17 9.36
CA GLY A 68 -1.23 0.94 9.13
C GLY A 68 -1.70 -0.26 9.97
N HIS A 69 -2.40 -0.02 11.08
CA HIS A 69 -3.04 -1.10 11.87
C HIS A 69 -4.22 -1.77 11.16
N PHE A 70 -4.85 -1.09 10.20
CA PHE A 70 -5.94 -1.64 9.41
C PHE A 70 -5.43 -2.11 8.05
N GLU A 71 -4.87 -1.21 7.25
CA GLU A 71 -4.43 -1.44 5.87
C GLU A 71 -3.43 -0.34 5.47
N ASN A 72 -2.21 -0.72 5.07
CA ASN A 72 -1.06 0.19 4.95
C ASN A 72 -0.93 0.86 3.56
N LEU A 73 -1.65 0.38 2.55
CA LEU A 73 -1.57 0.86 1.16
C LEU A 73 -2.63 1.91 0.82
N GLY A 74 -3.66 2.07 1.65
CA GLY A 74 -4.83 2.91 1.36
C GLY A 74 -5.70 2.39 0.21
N LEU A 75 -5.44 1.18 -0.28
CA LEU A 75 -6.15 0.55 -1.39
C LEU A 75 -7.61 0.27 -1.02
N TYR A 76 -7.87 -0.14 0.22
CA TYR A 76 -9.22 -0.49 0.68
C TYR A 76 -10.21 0.67 0.48
N GLU A 77 -9.82 1.86 0.92
CA GLU A 77 -10.63 3.08 0.87
C GLU A 77 -10.89 3.53 -0.57
N MET A 78 -9.91 3.37 -1.45
CA MET A 78 -10.05 3.69 -2.88
C MET A 78 -11.02 2.72 -3.57
N VAL A 79 -10.97 1.44 -3.21
CA VAL A 79 -11.90 0.43 -3.73
C VAL A 79 -13.32 0.64 -3.21
N GLN A 80 -13.46 1.01 -1.94
CA GLN A 80 -14.76 1.37 -1.35
C GLN A 80 -15.44 2.53 -2.11
N ARG A 81 -14.65 3.51 -2.59
CA ARG A 81 -15.12 4.66 -3.39
C ARG A 81 -15.35 4.36 -4.87
N ARG A 82 -15.13 3.12 -5.31
CA ARG A 82 -15.24 2.70 -6.73
C ARG A 82 -14.33 3.50 -7.67
N CYS A 83 -13.13 3.84 -7.22
CA CYS A 83 -12.14 4.48 -8.08
C CYS A 83 -11.80 3.57 -9.27
N HIS A 84 -12.02 4.05 -10.50
CA HIS A 84 -11.85 3.23 -11.69
C HIS A 84 -10.37 2.95 -12.02
N VAL A 85 -9.47 3.81 -11.56
CA VAL A 85 -8.03 3.65 -11.72
C VAL A 85 -7.37 3.97 -10.40
N ILE A 86 -6.55 3.05 -9.91
CA ILE A 86 -5.83 3.19 -8.64
C ILE A 86 -4.35 2.92 -8.91
N VAL A 87 -3.50 3.89 -8.56
CA VAL A 87 -2.05 3.71 -8.51
C VAL A 87 -1.65 3.55 -7.05
N VAL A 88 -1.07 2.41 -6.71
CA VAL A 88 -0.54 2.12 -5.38
C VAL A 88 0.96 2.20 -5.44
N SER A 89 1.56 3.01 -4.56
CA SER A 89 3.01 3.05 -4.35
C SER A 89 3.33 2.38 -3.03
N ASP A 90 3.80 1.14 -3.07
CA ASP A 90 4.09 0.35 -1.87
C ASP A 90 5.52 0.57 -1.37
N ALA A 91 5.65 1.46 -0.40
CA ALA A 91 6.89 1.78 0.30
C ALA A 91 7.15 0.90 1.56
N SER A 92 6.44 -0.22 1.73
CA SER A 92 6.69 -1.14 2.85
C SER A 92 8.05 -1.84 2.73
N CYS A 93 8.62 -2.21 3.88
CA CYS A 93 9.78 -3.08 3.96
C CYS A 93 9.35 -4.53 3.68
N ASP A 94 9.78 -5.07 2.54
CA ASP A 94 9.43 -6.43 2.12
C ASP A 94 10.63 -7.15 1.47
N ARG A 95 11.66 -7.40 2.28
CA ARG A 95 12.92 -8.01 1.82
C ARG A 95 12.73 -9.39 1.17
N GLN A 96 11.68 -10.12 1.55
CA GLN A 96 11.39 -11.47 1.05
C GLN A 96 10.42 -11.47 -0.14
N SER A 97 9.98 -10.31 -0.62
CA SER A 97 8.94 -10.17 -1.63
C SER A 97 7.68 -10.99 -1.27
N GLY A 98 7.28 -10.96 0.00
CA GLY A 98 6.12 -11.67 0.53
C GLY A 98 4.79 -11.02 0.16
N PHE A 99 4.80 -9.71 -0.12
CA PHE A 99 3.63 -8.88 -0.43
C PHE A 99 2.53 -8.99 0.63
N SER A 100 2.91 -9.00 1.91
CA SER A 100 1.97 -9.21 3.03
C SER A 100 0.93 -8.10 3.13
N ASP A 101 1.33 -6.84 2.93
CA ASP A 101 0.43 -5.68 2.98
C ASP A 101 -0.59 -5.73 1.84
N LEU A 102 -0.15 -6.01 0.62
CA LEU A 102 -1.02 -6.21 -0.54
C LEU A 102 -1.98 -7.39 -0.33
N GLY A 103 -1.46 -8.53 0.14
CA GLY A 103 -2.28 -9.71 0.43
C GLY A 103 -3.32 -9.46 1.52
N ASN A 104 -2.98 -8.66 2.54
CA ASN A 104 -3.90 -8.22 3.58
C ASN A 104 -5.00 -7.31 3.01
N ALA A 105 -4.63 -6.30 2.22
CA ALA A 105 -5.57 -5.39 1.57
C ALA A 105 -6.57 -6.13 0.67
N ILE A 106 -6.08 -6.99 -0.24
CA ILE A 106 -6.93 -7.79 -1.14
C ILE A 106 -7.89 -8.68 -0.35
N ARG A 107 -7.42 -9.30 0.75
CA ARG A 107 -8.27 -10.17 1.58
C ARG A 107 -9.40 -9.39 2.27
N LYS A 108 -9.09 -8.23 2.84
CA LYS A 108 -10.07 -7.35 3.48
C LYS A 108 -11.11 -6.84 2.49
N ILE A 109 -10.65 -6.34 1.34
CA ILE A 109 -11.52 -5.86 0.26
C ILE A 109 -12.51 -6.95 -0.18
N ARG A 110 -12.03 -8.18 -0.35
CA ARG A 110 -12.88 -9.31 -0.73
C ARG A 110 -13.90 -9.67 0.34
N ILE A 111 -13.49 -9.73 1.60
CA ILE A 111 -14.37 -10.12 2.72
C ILE A 111 -15.43 -9.06 2.98
N ASP A 112 -15.03 -7.79 3.03
CA ASP A 112 -15.88 -6.69 3.49
C ASP A 112 -16.70 -6.07 2.35
N LEU A 113 -16.15 -6.01 1.13
CA LEU A 113 -16.78 -5.36 -0.03
C LEU A 113 -17.25 -6.35 -1.11
N GLY A 114 -16.87 -7.63 -1.03
CA GLY A 114 -17.16 -8.63 -2.06
C GLY A 114 -16.42 -8.42 -3.39
N VAL A 115 -15.52 -7.43 -3.46
CA VAL A 115 -14.79 -7.08 -4.69
C VAL A 115 -13.54 -7.95 -4.82
N GLU A 116 -13.37 -8.60 -5.95
CA GLU A 116 -12.15 -9.36 -6.26
C GLU A 116 -11.10 -8.47 -6.95
N ILE A 117 -9.82 -8.71 -6.62
CA ILE A 117 -8.68 -8.05 -7.26
C ILE A 117 -7.78 -9.13 -7.86
N GLU A 118 -7.57 -9.04 -9.16
CA GLU A 118 -6.74 -9.95 -9.94
C GLU A 118 -5.42 -9.25 -10.28
N LEU A 119 -4.31 -9.68 -9.69
CA LEU A 119 -2.98 -9.08 -9.86
C LEU A 119 -1.90 -10.16 -9.79
N ASP A 120 -1.05 -10.26 -10.81
CA ASP A 120 0.15 -11.11 -10.77
C ASP A 120 1.35 -10.28 -10.27
N VAL A 121 1.98 -10.76 -9.20
CA VAL A 121 3.17 -10.14 -8.58
C VAL A 121 4.45 -10.94 -8.82
N ASN A 122 4.41 -12.02 -9.61
CA ASN A 122 5.58 -12.87 -9.82
C ASN A 122 6.75 -12.12 -10.46
N SER A 123 6.48 -11.19 -11.39
CA SER A 123 7.51 -10.35 -12.01
C SER A 123 8.16 -9.35 -11.04
N LEU A 124 7.51 -9.08 -9.91
CA LEU A 124 8.02 -8.22 -8.85
C LEU A 124 8.90 -8.97 -7.85
N ARG A 125 8.84 -10.30 -7.82
CA ARG A 125 9.66 -11.12 -6.94
C ARG A 125 11.12 -11.07 -7.40
N ARG A 126 12.03 -11.03 -6.42
CA ARG A 126 13.46 -11.18 -6.70
C ARG A 126 13.72 -12.54 -7.33
N LYS A 127 14.54 -12.56 -8.37
CA LYS A 127 14.88 -13.78 -9.11
C LYS A 127 15.91 -14.59 -8.32
N ASP A 128 15.76 -15.90 -8.30
CA ASP A 128 16.62 -16.81 -7.54
C ASP A 128 18.12 -16.54 -7.77
N GLY A 129 18.85 -16.32 -6.69
CA GLY A 129 20.29 -16.05 -6.71
C GLY A 129 20.68 -14.64 -7.16
N THR A 130 19.72 -13.74 -7.32
CA THR A 130 19.97 -12.32 -7.63
C THR A 130 19.17 -11.40 -6.72
N ASP A 131 19.66 -10.19 -6.56
CA ASP A 131 18.96 -9.15 -5.82
C ASP A 131 17.94 -8.39 -6.67
N HIS A 132 17.75 -8.79 -7.93
CA HIS A 132 16.94 -8.09 -8.92
C HIS A 132 15.59 -8.77 -9.18
N SER A 133 14.57 -7.97 -9.42
CA SER A 133 13.26 -8.37 -9.94
C SER A 133 13.23 -8.22 -11.46
N LEU A 134 12.18 -8.76 -12.11
CA LEU A 134 11.99 -8.51 -13.54
C LEU A 134 11.48 -7.10 -13.77
N TRP A 135 10.51 -6.66 -12.97
CA TRP A 135 9.85 -5.36 -13.10
C TRP A 135 9.73 -4.63 -11.75
N HIS A 136 9.38 -3.35 -11.86
CA HIS A 136 9.05 -2.46 -10.74
C HIS A 136 7.55 -2.33 -10.45
N HIS A 137 6.71 -2.94 -11.29
CA HIS A 137 5.26 -2.82 -11.18
C HIS A 137 4.50 -4.11 -11.48
N GLY A 138 3.26 -4.17 -11.01
CA GLY A 138 2.27 -5.16 -11.36
C GLY A 138 0.97 -4.48 -11.80
N ILE A 139 0.32 -5.04 -12.81
CA ILE A 139 -0.93 -4.51 -13.35
C ILE A 139 -2.04 -5.52 -13.09
N GLY A 140 -3.15 -5.03 -12.55
CA GLY A 140 -4.27 -5.87 -12.15
C GLY A 140 -5.63 -5.28 -12.46
N ALA A 141 -6.65 -6.12 -12.42
CA ALA A 141 -8.04 -5.75 -12.59
C ALA A 141 -8.77 -5.73 -11.24
N ILE A 142 -9.59 -4.71 -11.02
CA ILE A 142 -10.50 -4.60 -9.88
C ILE A 142 -11.90 -4.94 -10.38
N ARG A 143 -12.47 -6.04 -9.88
CA ARG A 143 -13.69 -6.65 -10.41
C ARG A 143 -14.97 -6.03 -9.86
N TYR A 144 -15.15 -4.73 -10.09
CA TYR A 144 -16.40 -4.02 -9.75
C TYR A 144 -17.62 -4.59 -10.50
N ASP A 145 -17.40 -5.08 -11.72
CA ASP A 145 -18.42 -5.69 -12.58
C ASP A 145 -19.11 -6.92 -11.96
N ILE A 146 -18.46 -7.57 -10.99
CA ILE A 146 -19.01 -8.73 -10.28
C ILE A 146 -20.04 -8.30 -9.22
N VAL A 147 -19.79 -7.19 -8.53
CA VAL A 147 -20.63 -6.73 -7.41
C VAL A 147 -21.65 -5.67 -7.82
N ASP A 148 -21.33 -4.86 -8.82
CA ASP A 148 -22.14 -3.74 -9.29
C ASP A 148 -22.56 -3.99 -10.75
N PRO A 149 -23.82 -4.40 -11.02
CA PRO A 149 -24.28 -4.70 -12.36
C PRO A 149 -24.11 -3.52 -13.33
N GLY A 150 -23.38 -3.74 -14.42
CA GLY A 150 -23.11 -2.73 -15.44
C GLY A 150 -21.95 -1.78 -15.12
N ALA A 151 -21.29 -1.93 -13.97
CA ALA A 151 -20.06 -1.20 -13.68
C ALA A 151 -18.88 -1.75 -14.51
N PRO A 152 -17.98 -0.89 -15.01
CA PRO A 152 -16.79 -1.34 -15.69
C PRO A 152 -15.72 -1.81 -14.68
N GLN A 153 -14.91 -2.78 -15.08
CA GLN A 153 -13.74 -3.23 -14.31
C GLN A 153 -12.76 -2.08 -14.07
N GLY A 154 -12.30 -1.92 -12.82
CA GLY A 154 -11.23 -0.97 -12.48
C GLY A 154 -9.84 -1.49 -12.84
N LEU A 155 -8.87 -0.58 -12.86
CA LEU A 155 -7.45 -0.84 -13.08
C LEU A 155 -6.66 -0.59 -11.79
N LEU A 156 -5.83 -1.55 -11.40
CA LEU A 156 -4.85 -1.41 -10.33
C LEU A 156 -3.44 -1.39 -10.94
N ILE A 157 -2.68 -0.34 -10.64
CA ILE A 157 -1.26 -0.21 -10.97
C ILE A 157 -0.51 -0.23 -9.65
N TYR A 158 0.17 -1.34 -9.37
CA TYR A 158 0.89 -1.54 -8.13
C TYR A 158 2.38 -1.35 -8.38
N LEU A 159 2.98 -0.35 -7.77
CA LEU A 159 4.40 -0.03 -7.85
C LEU A 159 5.10 -0.53 -6.59
N LYS A 160 6.18 -1.29 -6.77
CA LYS A 160 7.06 -1.72 -5.68
C LYS A 160 8.49 -1.28 -6.00
N PRO A 161 9.16 -0.56 -5.10
CA PRO A 161 10.61 -0.38 -5.18
C PRO A 161 11.29 -1.74 -5.31
N SER A 162 12.00 -1.93 -6.42
CA SER A 162 12.80 -3.12 -6.72
C SER A 162 13.99 -2.67 -7.55
N LEU A 163 14.95 -3.56 -7.78
CA LEU A 163 16.06 -3.33 -8.70
C LEU A 163 15.89 -4.28 -9.89
N THR A 164 16.03 -3.81 -11.11
CA THR A 164 15.98 -4.62 -12.35
C THR A 164 17.35 -4.64 -13.04
N GLY A 165 18.26 -3.75 -12.65
CA GLY A 165 19.64 -3.64 -13.14
C GLY A 165 19.85 -2.57 -14.21
N ASN A 166 18.80 -1.82 -14.58
CA ASN A 166 18.87 -0.70 -15.51
C ASN A 166 18.84 0.67 -14.80
N GLU A 167 18.92 0.68 -13.47
CA GLU A 167 18.83 1.89 -12.66
C GLU A 167 20.03 2.83 -12.91
N PRO A 168 19.88 4.12 -12.58
CA PRO A 168 20.98 5.07 -12.54
C PRO A 168 22.19 4.56 -11.75
N ALA A 169 23.40 4.89 -12.23
CA ALA A 169 24.65 4.36 -11.69
C ALA A 169 24.88 4.69 -10.20
N ASP A 170 24.41 5.84 -9.74
CA ASP A 170 24.43 6.26 -8.33
C ASP A 170 23.53 5.38 -7.45
N VAL A 171 22.34 5.01 -7.94
CA VAL A 171 21.43 4.10 -7.23
C VAL A 171 22.01 2.68 -7.15
N LEU A 172 22.63 2.21 -8.25
CA LEU A 172 23.30 0.90 -8.27
C LEU A 172 24.53 0.87 -7.36
N GLU A 173 25.29 1.97 -7.29
CA GLU A 173 26.41 2.10 -6.35
C GLU A 173 25.91 2.04 -4.91
N TYR A 174 24.88 2.81 -4.55
CA TYR A 174 24.28 2.77 -3.22
C TYR A 174 23.80 1.36 -2.87
N ALA A 175 23.06 0.70 -3.77
CA ALA A 175 22.57 -0.67 -3.58
C ALA A 175 23.70 -1.68 -3.35
N SER A 176 24.87 -1.49 -3.96
CA SER A 176 26.02 -2.38 -3.81
C SER A 176 26.63 -2.38 -2.40
N TYR A 177 26.43 -1.29 -1.64
CA TYR A 177 26.87 -1.17 -0.25
C TYR A 177 25.74 -1.41 0.77
N HIS A 178 24.48 -1.41 0.33
CA HIS A 178 23.29 -1.50 1.19
C HIS A 178 22.40 -2.68 0.78
N PRO A 179 22.67 -3.91 1.25
CA PRO A 179 21.99 -5.13 0.80
C PRO A 179 20.51 -5.22 1.18
N ASP A 180 20.06 -4.35 2.09
CA ASP A 180 18.65 -4.21 2.45
C ASP A 180 17.88 -3.27 1.52
N PHE A 181 18.55 -2.40 0.76
CA PHE A 181 17.92 -1.50 -0.21
C PHE A 181 17.26 -2.31 -1.35
N PRO A 182 16.06 -1.94 -1.84
CA PRO A 182 15.19 -0.82 -1.43
C PRO A 182 14.09 -1.23 -0.41
N HIS A 183 14.43 -2.14 0.51
CA HIS A 183 13.57 -2.67 1.57
C HIS A 183 14.23 -2.50 2.95
N GLU A 184 14.93 -1.39 3.17
CA GLU A 184 15.47 -1.07 4.48
C GLU A 184 14.33 -0.94 5.51
N SER A 185 14.65 -1.23 6.77
CA SER A 185 13.64 -1.31 7.82
C SER A 185 12.94 0.04 8.00
N THR A 186 11.62 0.05 7.96
CA THR A 186 10.79 1.24 8.22
C THR A 186 10.80 1.68 9.68
N ALA A 187 11.46 0.92 10.57
CA ALA A 187 11.75 1.36 11.93
C ALA A 187 12.75 2.52 11.97
N ASP A 188 13.60 2.65 10.94
CA ASP A 188 14.43 3.83 10.75
C ASP A 188 13.65 4.90 10.00
N GLN A 189 13.42 6.03 10.67
CA GLN A 189 12.69 7.17 10.12
C GLN A 189 13.62 8.35 9.79
N PHE A 190 14.94 8.20 9.98
CA PHE A 190 15.91 9.28 9.84
C PHE A 190 16.93 8.95 8.74
N PHE A 191 16.51 9.12 7.49
CA PHE A 191 17.40 8.91 6.36
C PHE A 191 18.52 9.94 6.30
N ASP A 192 19.72 9.49 5.95
CA ASP A 192 20.77 10.39 5.50
C ASP A 192 20.52 10.88 4.06
N GLU A 193 21.33 11.83 3.60
CA GLU A 193 21.16 12.44 2.28
C GLU A 193 21.29 11.42 1.14
N SER A 194 22.25 10.50 1.23
CA SER A 194 22.51 9.48 0.22
C SER A 194 21.36 8.48 0.13
N GLN A 195 20.86 8.01 1.28
CA GLN A 195 19.71 7.12 1.36
C GLN A 195 18.46 7.76 0.79
N PHE A 196 18.14 8.98 1.24
CA PHE A 196 16.98 9.72 0.75
C PHE A 196 17.04 9.94 -0.77
N GLU A 197 18.18 10.43 -1.27
CA GLU A 197 18.35 10.68 -2.70
C GLU A 197 18.28 9.39 -3.52
N SER A 198 18.81 8.27 -3.01
CA SER A 198 18.73 6.96 -3.67
C SER A 198 17.29 6.46 -3.79
N TYR A 199 16.47 6.56 -2.72
CA TYR A 199 15.03 6.24 -2.80
C TYR A 199 14.27 7.19 -3.73
N ARG A 200 14.54 8.49 -3.66
CA ARG A 200 13.90 9.50 -4.52
C ARG A 200 14.22 9.24 -6.00
N LYS A 201 15.48 8.96 -6.30
CA LYS A 201 15.97 8.69 -7.66
C LYS A 201 15.43 7.36 -8.19
N LEU A 202 15.42 6.31 -7.37
CA LEU A 202 14.79 5.04 -7.71
C LEU A 202 13.29 5.21 -7.99
N GLY A 203 12.56 5.91 -7.13
CA GLY A 203 11.14 6.18 -7.34
C GLY A 203 10.86 6.93 -8.64
N ALA A 204 11.69 7.94 -8.96
CA ALA A 204 11.60 8.65 -10.23
C ALA A 204 11.87 7.72 -11.42
N HIS A 205 12.90 6.88 -11.35
CA HIS A 205 13.22 5.88 -12.37
C HIS A 205 12.04 4.94 -12.63
N ILE A 206 11.43 4.39 -11.57
CA ILE A 206 10.27 3.51 -11.66
C ILE A 206 9.10 4.19 -12.36
N VAL A 207 8.76 5.41 -11.95
CA VAL A 207 7.65 6.16 -12.56
C VAL A 207 7.94 6.45 -14.03
N HIS A 208 9.16 6.85 -14.38
CA HIS A 208 9.56 7.04 -15.77
C HIS A 208 9.42 5.75 -16.56
N GLU A 209 9.94 4.62 -16.08
CA GLU A 209 9.83 3.34 -16.78
C GLU A 209 8.37 2.92 -17.02
N VAL A 210 7.51 3.07 -16.00
CA VAL A 210 6.10 2.63 -16.08
C VAL A 210 5.26 3.54 -16.98
N PHE A 211 5.55 4.85 -17.01
CA PHE A 211 4.67 5.84 -17.63
C PHE A 211 5.26 6.51 -18.89
N ASP A 212 6.57 6.44 -19.15
CA ASP A 212 7.22 7.21 -20.23
C ASP A 212 6.72 6.86 -21.63
N GLU A 213 6.49 5.59 -21.97
CA GLU A 213 5.92 5.23 -23.28
C GLU A 213 4.52 5.83 -23.49
N THR A 214 3.78 6.01 -22.39
CA THR A 214 2.43 6.58 -22.40
C THR A 214 2.47 8.11 -22.45
N MET A 215 3.47 8.73 -21.80
CA MET A 215 3.71 10.17 -21.78
C MET A 215 4.36 10.71 -23.06
N SER A 216 5.16 9.89 -23.75
CA SER A 216 5.92 10.29 -24.95
C SER A 216 5.07 10.38 -26.23
N ASN A 217 3.79 10.04 -26.17
CA ASN A 217 2.88 10.12 -27.31
C ASN A 217 2.00 11.39 -27.24
N PRO A 218 2.39 12.50 -27.90
CA PRO A 218 1.66 13.77 -27.85
C PRO A 218 0.26 13.74 -28.49
N ALA A 219 -0.11 12.64 -29.18
CA ALA A 219 -1.45 12.46 -29.74
C ALA A 219 -2.49 12.01 -28.70
N ARG A 220 -2.05 11.57 -27.50
CA ARG A 220 -2.93 11.12 -26.42
C ARG A 220 -3.42 12.34 -25.62
N LYS A 221 -4.58 12.85 -26.02
CA LYS A 221 -5.30 13.92 -25.31
C LYS A 221 -5.49 13.54 -23.83
N GLU A 222 -5.23 14.50 -22.95
CA GLU A 222 -5.63 14.49 -21.54
C GLU A 222 -7.08 13.96 -21.45
N GLY A 223 -7.26 12.76 -20.91
CA GLY A 223 -8.57 12.10 -20.83
C GLY A 223 -8.57 10.61 -21.18
N ARG A 224 -7.59 10.09 -21.92
CA ARG A 224 -7.46 8.63 -22.18
C ARG A 224 -6.19 7.98 -21.65
N PHE A 225 -5.33 8.74 -20.97
CA PHE A 225 -4.05 8.28 -20.45
C PHE A 225 -4.12 6.92 -19.75
N PHE A 226 -5.07 6.74 -18.84
CA PHE A 226 -5.21 5.49 -18.09
C PHE A 226 -5.88 4.36 -18.88
N GLU A 227 -6.72 4.68 -19.87
CA GLU A 227 -7.27 3.68 -20.80
C GLU A 227 -6.16 3.15 -21.73
N ASP A 228 -5.31 4.05 -22.20
CA ASP A 228 -4.14 3.77 -23.01
C ASP A 228 -3.11 2.93 -22.26
N LEU A 229 -2.87 3.28 -20.99
CA LEU A 229 -1.97 2.53 -20.11
C LEU A 229 -2.54 1.16 -19.77
N ARG A 230 -3.85 1.07 -19.50
CA ARG A 230 -4.55 -0.21 -19.37
C ARG A 230 -4.36 -1.07 -20.62
N ALA A 231 -4.59 -0.51 -21.80
CA ALA A 231 -4.47 -1.24 -23.06
C ALA A 231 -3.04 -1.72 -23.32
N HIS A 232 -2.05 -0.87 -23.08
CA HIS A 232 -0.63 -1.19 -23.23
C HIS A 232 -0.25 -2.39 -22.36
N TRP A 233 -0.46 -2.30 -21.05
CA TRP A 233 -0.03 -3.37 -20.14
C TRP A 233 -0.90 -4.63 -20.22
N THR A 234 -2.21 -4.50 -20.45
CA THR A 234 -3.07 -5.69 -20.70
C THR A 234 -2.58 -6.47 -21.92
N SER A 235 -2.11 -5.77 -22.96
CA SER A 235 -1.57 -6.42 -24.16
C SER A 235 -0.23 -7.09 -23.93
N GLN A 236 0.67 -6.49 -23.14
CA GLN A 236 1.95 -7.11 -22.78
C GLN A 236 1.75 -8.34 -21.88
N SER A 237 0.93 -8.26 -20.84
CA SER A 237 0.65 -9.41 -19.96
C SER A 237 0.07 -10.60 -20.74
N ALA A 238 -0.80 -10.35 -21.73
CA ALA A 238 -1.35 -11.39 -22.58
C ALA A 238 -0.32 -12.03 -23.53
N GLN A 239 0.70 -11.29 -23.96
CA GLN A 239 1.80 -11.81 -24.78
C GLN A 239 2.75 -12.67 -23.94
N GLU A 240 2.99 -12.30 -22.69
CA GLU A 240 3.86 -13.05 -21.79
C GLU A 240 3.24 -14.37 -21.33
N ASP A 241 1.92 -14.39 -21.04
CA ASP A 241 1.23 -15.62 -20.65
C ASP A 241 1.20 -16.66 -21.79
N GLN A 242 1.22 -16.20 -23.05
CA GLN A 242 1.39 -17.06 -24.24
C GLN A 242 2.84 -17.57 -24.42
N SER A 243 3.82 -16.87 -23.85
CA SER A 243 5.24 -17.27 -23.89
C SER A 243 5.64 -18.19 -22.74
N ARG A 244 4.76 -18.38 -21.74
CA ARG A 244 4.99 -19.25 -20.57
C ARG A 244 4.98 -20.73 -21.00
N PRO A 245 6.05 -21.50 -20.75
CA PRO A 245 6.03 -22.94 -21.02
C PRO A 245 4.97 -23.61 -20.14
N ALA A 246 4.17 -24.51 -20.73
CA ALA A 246 3.11 -25.22 -20.03
C ALA A 246 3.67 -25.92 -18.76
N PRO A 247 2.93 -25.91 -17.64
CA PRO A 247 3.41 -26.52 -16.40
C PRO A 247 3.71 -28.00 -16.66
N SER A 248 4.96 -28.39 -16.41
CA SER A 248 5.39 -29.78 -16.52
C SER A 248 4.60 -30.59 -15.50
N VAL A 249 3.68 -31.43 -15.97
CA VAL A 249 2.94 -32.37 -15.14
C VAL A 249 3.97 -33.29 -14.47
N PRO A 250 4.06 -33.33 -13.13
CA PRO A 250 4.95 -34.27 -12.46
C PRO A 250 4.50 -35.70 -12.79
N ARG A 251 5.43 -36.51 -13.28
CA ARG A 251 5.24 -37.96 -13.47
C ARG A 251 5.36 -38.72 -12.17
#